data_AF-A0A9D8C2R8-F1
#
_entry.id   AF-A0A9D8C2R8-F1
#
_cell.length_a   1.000
_cell.length_b   1.000
_cell.length_c   1.000
_cell.angle_alpha   90.00
_cell.angle_beta   90.00
_cell.angle_gamma   90.00
#
_symmetry.space_group_name_H-M   'P 1'
#
loop_
_entity.id
_entity.type
_entity.pdbx_description
1 polymer ?
#
loop_
_entity_poly.entity_id
_entity_poly.type
_entity_poly.pdbx_seq_one_letter_code
_entity_poly.pdbx_strand_id
1 'polypeptide(L)'
;MQKQIVVLVALIGGLFISGSQAQRMPSQFQEAAPRQNIYTELGGNGIAFNAMYETRLKKAADGIGFKVGLGGFTSAYEKLFTLPLGVNWLLTKDNKHFFEMGFGATFLHYDDKYDWGGGGNYDPYPVDVAGLSIDAKNSVFGHMALGYRRQPENGGIMWGVAVTPHFNENGFWPVWFGVKFGYSFARK
;
A
#
# COMPACT_ATOMS: atom_id res chain seq x y z
N MET A 1 4.20 -37.28 -23.00
CA MET A 1 3.87 -36.08 -22.18
C MET A 1 4.85 -35.85 -21.02
N GLN A 2 5.28 -36.88 -20.29
CA GLN A 2 6.14 -36.71 -19.10
C GLN A 2 7.53 -36.09 -19.37
N LYS A 3 8.12 -36.33 -20.55
CA LYS A 3 9.43 -35.75 -20.93
C LYS A 3 9.39 -34.26 -21.30
N GLN A 4 8.23 -33.72 -21.67
CA GLN A 4 8.09 -32.29 -22.00
C GLN A 4 7.94 -31.42 -20.74
N ILE A 5 7.38 -31.98 -19.66
CA ILE A 5 7.21 -31.28 -18.37
C ILE A 5 8.56 -31.06 -17.67
N VAL A 6 9.47 -32.04 -17.74
CA VAL A 6 10.81 -31.92 -17.13
C VAL A 6 11.67 -30.84 -17.79
N VAL A 7 11.52 -30.64 -19.11
CA VAL A 7 12.26 -29.59 -19.85
C VAL A 7 11.75 -28.20 -19.48
N LEU A 8 10.45 -28.04 -19.21
CA LEU A 8 9.86 -26.75 -18.81
C LEU A 8 10.25 -26.34 -17.38
N VAL A 9 10.33 -27.29 -16.44
CA VAL A 9 10.80 -27.02 -15.06
C VAL A 9 12.30 -26.69 -15.04
N ALA A 10 13.10 -27.30 -15.91
CA ALA A 10 14.53 -26.98 -16.04
C ALA A 10 14.78 -25.58 -16.63
N LEU A 11 13.95 -25.13 -17.58
CA LEU A 11 14.02 -23.77 -18.16
C LEU A 11 13.63 -22.68 -17.14
N ILE A 12 12.64 -22.94 -16.28
CA ILE A 12 12.27 -22.02 -15.20
C ILE A 12 13.38 -21.99 -14.13
N GLY A 13 13.97 -23.14 -13.78
CA GLY A 13 15.09 -23.22 -12.84
C GLY A 13 16.37 -22.51 -13.31
N GLY A 14 16.66 -22.52 -14.62
CA GLY A 14 17.82 -21.82 -15.20
C GLY A 14 17.74 -20.30 -15.15
N LEU A 15 16.52 -19.74 -15.20
CA LEU A 15 16.29 -18.29 -15.10
C LEU A 15 16.45 -17.75 -13.66
N PHE A 16 16.33 -18.59 -12.63
CA PHE A 16 16.54 -18.17 -11.24
C PHE A 16 18.01 -18.09 -10.83
N ILE A 17 18.92 -18.80 -11.51
CA ILE A 17 20.34 -18.84 -11.11
C ILE A 17 21.15 -17.69 -11.74
N SER A 18 20.70 -17.14 -12.87
CA SER A 18 21.36 -16.02 -13.56
C SER A 18 20.96 -14.63 -13.04
N GLY A 19 19.98 -14.54 -12.13
CA GLY A 19 19.55 -13.28 -11.49
C GLY A 19 20.39 -12.84 -10.28
N SER A 20 21.21 -13.72 -9.71
CA SER A 20 21.96 -13.44 -8.46
C SER A 20 23.14 -12.47 -8.65
N GLN A 21 23.44 -12.08 -9.90
CA GLN A 21 24.45 -11.10 -10.27
C GLN A 21 23.82 -9.81 -10.84
N ALA A 22 22.56 -9.51 -10.48
CA ALA A 22 21.97 -8.19 -10.73
C ALA A 22 22.75 -7.13 -9.93
N GLN A 23 23.82 -6.63 -10.56
CA GLN A 23 24.54 -5.39 -10.33
C GLN A 23 24.35 -4.80 -8.92
N ARG A 24 25.27 -5.14 -8.01
CA ARG A 24 25.64 -4.22 -6.93
C ARG A 24 26.41 -3.06 -7.57
N MET A 25 25.72 -2.20 -8.32
CA MET A 25 26.25 -0.87 -8.54
C MET A 25 26.32 -0.22 -7.15
N PRO A 26 27.51 0.17 -6.66
CA PRO A 26 27.57 1.05 -5.50
C PRO A 26 26.71 2.26 -5.84
N SER A 27 25.70 2.57 -5.02
CA SER A 27 24.83 3.70 -5.27
C SER A 27 25.72 4.94 -5.40
N GLN A 28 25.64 5.64 -6.54
CA GLN A 28 26.39 6.88 -6.75
C GLN A 28 25.91 8.01 -5.81
N PHE A 29 24.89 7.74 -5.00
CA PHE A 29 24.29 8.66 -4.06
C PHE A 29 24.71 8.27 -2.65
N GLN A 30 25.16 9.27 -1.90
CA GLN A 30 25.53 9.14 -0.49
C GLN A 30 24.41 8.39 0.25
N GLU A 31 24.78 7.31 0.95
CA GLU A 31 23.85 6.44 1.66
C GLU A 31 23.14 7.26 2.74
N ALA A 32 21.96 7.77 2.39
CA ALA A 32 21.16 8.57 3.30
C ALA A 32 20.61 7.65 4.39
N ALA A 33 20.63 8.16 5.62
CA ALA A 33 20.20 7.42 6.79
C ALA A 33 18.81 6.78 6.60
N PRO A 34 18.58 5.57 7.16
CA PRO A 34 17.28 4.91 7.07
C PRO A 34 16.18 5.81 7.63
N ARG A 35 15.00 5.80 6.98
CA ARG A 35 13.90 6.71 7.33
C ARG A 35 12.73 5.99 7.96
N GLN A 36 12.12 6.65 8.93
CA GLN A 36 10.83 6.30 9.48
C GLN A 36 9.86 7.43 9.14
N ASN A 37 8.71 7.09 8.59
CA ASN A 37 7.76 8.07 8.10
C ASN A 37 6.44 7.88 8.84
N ILE A 38 5.89 8.97 9.34
CA ILE A 38 4.52 9.05 9.85
C ILE A 38 3.79 10.03 8.96
N TYR A 39 2.73 9.58 8.32
CA TYR A 39 1.96 10.43 7.41
C TYR A 39 0.49 10.10 7.47
N THR A 40 -0.33 11.08 7.10
CA THR A 40 -1.73 10.86 6.80
C THR A 40 -1.90 10.70 5.29
N GLU A 41 -2.86 9.88 4.90
CA GLU A 41 -3.21 9.60 3.52
C GLU A 41 -4.70 9.81 3.32
N LEU A 42 -5.08 10.54 2.28
CA LEU A 42 -6.46 10.75 1.86
C LEU A 42 -6.64 10.10 0.48
N GLY A 43 -7.64 9.23 0.34
CA GLY A 43 -7.96 8.63 -0.97
C GLY A 43 -6.95 7.57 -1.43
N GLY A 44 -6.18 6.93 -0.55
CA GLY A 44 -5.11 6.01 -0.96
C GLY A 44 -5.38 4.53 -0.68
N ASN A 45 -4.39 3.86 -0.08
CA ASN A 45 -4.38 2.42 0.22
C ASN A 45 -5.55 1.99 1.12
N GLY A 46 -6.00 2.87 2.02
CA GLY A 46 -7.17 2.65 2.89
C GLY A 46 -8.46 3.29 2.39
N ILE A 47 -8.53 3.75 1.13
CA ILE A 47 -9.70 4.38 0.48
C ILE A 47 -10.10 5.74 1.07
N ALA A 48 -10.22 5.85 2.39
CA ALA A 48 -10.61 7.05 3.13
C ALA A 48 -9.38 7.78 3.72
N PHE A 49 -9.54 8.33 4.92
CA PHE A 49 -8.48 8.97 5.70
C PHE A 49 -7.74 7.94 6.57
N ASN A 50 -6.41 7.87 6.42
CA ASN A 50 -5.58 6.89 7.11
C ASN A 50 -4.36 7.57 7.74
N ALA A 51 -4.02 7.19 8.97
CA ALA A 51 -2.70 7.42 9.54
C ALA A 51 -1.80 6.22 9.23
N MET A 52 -0.65 6.47 8.63
CA MET A 52 0.29 5.48 8.13
C MET A 52 1.63 5.63 8.83
N TYR A 53 2.19 4.49 9.24
CA TYR A 53 3.57 4.35 9.67
C TYR A 53 4.34 3.50 8.67
N GLU A 54 5.51 3.98 8.27
CA GLU A 54 6.38 3.29 7.33
C GLU A 54 7.81 3.28 7.84
N THR A 55 8.46 2.12 7.73
CA THR A 55 9.88 1.94 8.10
C THR A 55 10.63 1.27 6.95
N ARG A 56 11.89 1.65 6.75
CA ARG A 56 12.80 0.99 5.80
C ARG A 56 13.36 -0.30 6.40
N LEU A 57 13.49 -1.35 5.59
CA LEU A 57 14.11 -2.62 5.99
C LEU A 57 15.65 -2.56 5.87
N LYS A 58 16.14 -1.79 4.90
CA LYS A 58 17.57 -1.56 4.69
C LYS A 58 18.03 -0.31 5.44
N LYS A 59 19.34 -0.21 5.69
CA LYS A 59 19.99 0.97 6.27
C LYS A 59 20.17 2.12 5.26
N ALA A 60 19.23 2.26 4.33
CA ALA A 60 19.24 3.28 3.29
C ALA A 60 17.90 4.00 3.24
N ALA A 61 17.89 5.23 2.72
CA ALA A 61 16.67 6.01 2.53
C ALA A 61 15.77 5.46 1.42
N ASP A 62 16.34 4.69 0.49
CA ASP A 62 15.66 4.03 -0.62
C ASP A 62 15.56 2.51 -0.44
N GLY A 63 14.87 1.86 -1.39
CA GLY A 63 14.63 0.42 -1.35
C GLY A 63 13.36 0.00 -0.61
N ILE A 64 13.34 -1.27 -0.22
CA ILE A 64 12.17 -1.94 0.36
C ILE A 64 11.92 -1.45 1.79
N GLY A 65 10.65 -1.27 2.11
CA GLY A 65 10.22 -1.26 3.49
C GLY A 65 8.77 -1.64 3.66
N PHE A 66 8.33 -1.53 4.90
CA PHE A 66 7.04 -2.00 5.37
C PHE A 66 6.19 -0.79 5.75
N LYS A 67 4.89 -0.88 5.44
CA LYS A 67 3.89 0.12 5.79
C LYS A 67 2.71 -0.55 6.49
N VAL A 68 2.24 0.08 7.55
CA VAL A 68 1.02 -0.27 8.27
C VAL A 68 0.29 1.02 8.60
N GLY A 69 -1.03 1.01 8.52
CA GLY A 69 -1.83 2.15 8.91
C GLY A 69 -3.16 1.76 9.52
N LEU A 70 -3.82 2.78 10.05
CA LEU A 70 -5.14 2.72 10.63
C LEU A 70 -5.91 3.91 10.07
N GLY A 71 -7.10 3.65 9.56
CA GLY A 71 -7.94 4.65 8.95
C GLY A 71 -9.41 4.31 9.11
N GLY A 72 -10.23 5.20 8.57
CA GLY A 72 -11.67 5.06 8.64
C GLY A 72 -12.36 6.39 8.87
N PHE A 73 -13.69 6.32 8.87
CA PHE A 73 -14.54 7.42 9.26
C PHE A 73 -15.74 6.88 10.04
N THR A 74 -16.28 7.71 10.91
CA THR A 74 -17.54 7.43 11.60
C THR A 74 -18.49 8.56 11.31
N SER A 75 -19.69 8.21 10.88
CA SER A 75 -20.83 9.09 10.73
C SER A 75 -21.94 8.64 11.68
N ALA A 76 -23.07 9.35 11.73
CA ALA A 76 -24.20 8.98 12.58
C ALA A 76 -24.80 7.60 12.22
N TYR A 77 -24.66 7.17 10.96
CA TYR A 77 -25.29 5.96 10.42
C TYR A 77 -24.26 4.89 9.98
N GLU A 78 -23.05 5.32 9.60
CA GLU A 78 -22.04 4.46 8.98
C GLU A 78 -20.73 4.48 9.77
N LYS A 79 -20.10 3.32 9.91
CA LYS A 79 -18.75 3.18 10.44
C LYS A 79 -17.89 2.43 9.44
N LEU A 80 -16.84 3.08 8.97
CA LEU A 80 -15.80 2.46 8.17
C LEU A 80 -14.52 2.43 8.99
N PHE A 81 -13.92 1.25 9.12
CA PHE A 81 -12.59 1.06 9.68
C PHE A 81 -11.71 0.34 8.66
N THR A 82 -10.49 0.82 8.50
CA THR A 82 -9.53 0.27 7.54
C THR A 82 -8.15 0.08 8.17
N LEU A 83 -7.54 -1.07 7.92
CA LEU A 83 -6.20 -1.41 8.33
C LEU A 83 -5.37 -1.79 7.10
N PRO A 84 -4.76 -0.79 6.41
CA PRO A 84 -3.84 -1.05 5.30
C PRO A 84 -2.50 -1.59 5.79
N LEU A 85 -2.06 -2.68 5.19
CA LEU A 85 -0.80 -3.36 5.44
C LEU A 85 -0.09 -3.56 4.10
N GLY A 86 1.22 -3.37 4.04
CA GLY A 86 1.92 -3.67 2.79
C GLY A 86 3.41 -3.41 2.80
N VAL A 87 3.99 -3.56 1.62
CA VAL A 87 5.39 -3.25 1.36
C VAL A 87 5.47 -2.22 0.24
N ASN A 88 6.52 -1.41 0.30
CA ASN A 88 6.79 -0.41 -0.72
C ASN A 88 8.29 -0.33 -1.01
N TRP A 89 8.58 -0.18 -2.29
CA TRP A 89 9.88 0.09 -2.86
C TRP A 89 10.00 1.57 -3.20
N LEU A 90 11.11 2.17 -2.78
CA LEU A 90 11.42 3.56 -3.08
C LEU A 90 12.65 3.63 -3.95
N LEU A 91 12.59 4.47 -4.97
CA LEU A 91 13.71 4.76 -5.84
C LEU A 91 13.98 6.26 -5.81
N THR A 92 15.23 6.65 -5.59
CA THR A 92 15.65 8.05 -5.59
C THR A 92 16.95 8.22 -6.34
N LYS A 93 17.18 9.44 -6.84
CA LYS A 93 18.45 9.85 -7.42
C LYS A 93 19.10 11.00 -6.65
N ASP A 94 18.39 11.60 -5.70
CA ASP A 94 18.81 12.86 -5.08
C ASP A 94 18.47 12.92 -3.61
N ASN A 95 18.04 11.79 -3.02
CA ASN A 95 17.63 11.65 -1.62
C ASN A 95 16.53 12.64 -1.16
N LYS A 96 15.85 13.33 -2.09
CA LYS A 96 14.75 14.28 -1.84
C LYS A 96 13.48 13.88 -2.55
N HIS A 97 13.61 13.41 -3.78
CA HIS A 97 12.55 13.03 -4.68
C HIS A 97 12.55 11.51 -4.85
N PHE A 98 11.43 10.88 -4.52
CA PHE A 98 11.30 9.43 -4.48
C PHE A 98 10.13 8.99 -5.34
N PHE A 99 10.41 8.06 -6.23
CA PHE A 99 9.38 7.26 -6.86
C PHE A 99 9.00 6.12 -5.91
N GLU A 100 7.70 5.91 -5.72
CA GLU A 100 7.16 4.88 -4.84
C GLU A 100 6.39 3.85 -5.67
N MET A 101 6.74 2.59 -5.46
CA MET A 101 5.95 1.44 -5.90
C MET A 101 5.61 0.60 -4.68
N GLY A 102 4.42 0.04 -4.59
CA GLY A 102 4.06 -0.81 -3.46
C GLY A 102 2.90 -1.74 -3.75
N PHE A 103 2.80 -2.77 -2.93
CA PHE A 103 1.67 -3.67 -2.92
C PHE A 103 1.31 -4.02 -1.48
N GLY A 104 0.05 -4.32 -1.24
CA GLY A 104 -0.45 -4.61 0.09
C GLY A 104 -1.87 -5.13 0.08
N ALA A 105 -2.38 -5.33 1.28
CA ALA A 105 -3.77 -5.69 1.53
C ALA A 105 -4.32 -4.74 2.59
N THR A 106 -5.59 -4.40 2.47
CA THR A 106 -6.31 -3.59 3.43
C THR A 106 -7.46 -4.40 3.97
N PHE A 107 -7.47 -4.59 5.29
CA PHE A 107 -8.66 -5.09 5.96
C PHE A 107 -9.65 -3.94 6.13
N LEU A 108 -10.91 -4.19 5.80
CA LEU A 108 -12.00 -3.24 5.86
C LEU A 108 -13.13 -3.82 6.70
N HIS A 109 -13.57 -3.03 7.66
CA HIS A 109 -14.77 -3.28 8.46
C HIS A 109 -15.78 -2.18 8.17
N TYR A 110 -16.92 -2.56 7.59
CA TYR A 110 -18.04 -1.66 7.34
C TYR A 110 -19.18 -2.04 8.28
N ASP A 111 -19.78 -1.07 8.96
CA ASP A 111 -20.96 -1.29 9.79
C ASP A 111 -21.98 -0.20 9.50
N ASP A 112 -23.18 -0.61 9.11
CA ASP A 112 -24.30 0.28 8.87
C ASP A 112 -25.41 -0.04 9.87
N LYS A 113 -25.92 1.00 10.53
CA LYS A 113 -27.02 0.89 11.49
C LYS A 113 -28.24 1.63 10.96
N TYR A 114 -28.83 1.12 9.88
CA TYR A 114 -30.19 1.50 9.50
C TYR A 114 -31.21 0.69 10.31
N ASP A 115 -31.67 1.27 11.42
CA ASP A 115 -32.77 0.73 12.23
C ASP A 115 -34.10 1.26 11.69
N TRP A 116 -34.68 0.60 10.68
CA TRP A 116 -36.03 0.91 10.19
C TRP A 116 -37.09 0.28 11.10
N GLY A 117 -37.18 0.75 12.35
CA GLY A 117 -38.34 0.63 13.26
C GLY A 117 -39.15 -0.68 13.25
N GLY A 118 -38.52 -1.83 13.02
CA GLY A 118 -39.21 -3.00 12.51
C GLY A 118 -38.41 -4.29 12.56
N GLY A 119 -37.69 -4.54 13.67
CA GLY A 119 -37.34 -5.87 14.19
C GLY A 119 -36.63 -6.90 13.28
N GLY A 120 -36.15 -6.50 12.09
CA GLY A 120 -35.40 -7.35 11.17
C GLY A 120 -33.94 -6.91 11.10
N ASN A 121 -33.02 -7.88 11.19
CA ASN A 121 -31.61 -7.63 10.85
C ASN A 121 -31.52 -7.45 9.33
N TYR A 122 -31.39 -6.21 8.85
CA TYR A 122 -31.10 -5.92 7.45
C TYR A 122 -29.60 -6.11 7.22
N ASP A 123 -29.23 -6.94 6.24
CA ASP A 123 -27.85 -7.12 5.82
C ASP A 123 -27.61 -6.29 4.54
N PRO A 124 -26.91 -5.15 4.61
CA PRO A 124 -26.82 -4.19 3.51
C PRO A 124 -25.84 -4.60 2.40
N TYR A 125 -25.22 -5.79 2.46
CA TYR A 125 -24.25 -6.22 1.47
C TYR A 125 -24.91 -6.79 0.19
N PRO A 126 -24.32 -6.55 -1.00
CA PRO A 126 -23.05 -5.86 -1.23
C PRO A 126 -23.15 -4.33 -1.21
N VAL A 127 -22.16 -3.67 -0.60
CA VAL A 127 -22.03 -2.20 -0.57
C VAL A 127 -20.88 -1.76 -1.46
N ASP A 128 -21.08 -0.74 -2.29
CA ASP A 128 -20.00 -0.10 -3.04
C ASP A 128 -19.30 0.94 -2.16
N VAL A 129 -18.05 0.65 -1.80
CA VAL A 129 -17.19 1.60 -1.10
C VAL A 129 -16.14 2.08 -2.10
N ALA A 130 -16.41 3.25 -2.69
CA ALA A 130 -15.47 3.97 -3.56
C ALA A 130 -15.03 3.18 -4.83
N GLY A 131 -16.00 2.53 -5.48
CA GLY A 131 -15.82 1.74 -6.70
C GLY A 131 -15.41 0.29 -6.42
N LEU A 132 -15.38 -0.13 -5.16
CA LEU A 132 -15.11 -1.51 -4.74
C LEU A 132 -16.36 -2.09 -4.09
N SER A 133 -16.93 -3.11 -4.69
CA SER A 133 -18.06 -3.85 -4.14
C SER A 133 -17.60 -4.78 -3.01
N ILE A 134 -18.15 -4.58 -1.81
CA ILE A 134 -17.81 -5.31 -0.59
C ILE A 134 -18.99 -6.19 -0.20
N ASP A 135 -18.77 -7.49 -0.09
CA ASP A 135 -19.86 -8.47 0.13
C ASP A 135 -20.08 -8.83 1.60
N ALA A 136 -19.22 -8.34 2.49
CA ALA A 136 -19.27 -8.73 3.90
C ALA A 136 -18.81 -7.60 4.81
N LYS A 137 -19.32 -7.64 6.03
CA LYS A 137 -18.95 -6.75 7.13
C LYS A 137 -17.45 -6.63 7.33
N ASN A 138 -16.76 -7.77 7.21
CA ASN A 138 -15.32 -7.86 7.22
C ASN A 138 -14.87 -8.29 5.83
N SER A 139 -14.07 -7.48 5.17
CA SER A 139 -13.50 -7.81 3.86
C SER A 139 -12.03 -7.45 3.80
N VAL A 140 -11.31 -8.10 2.90
CA VAL A 140 -9.91 -7.80 2.61
C VAL A 140 -9.79 -7.55 1.12
N PHE A 141 -9.22 -6.42 0.74
CA PHE A 141 -8.90 -6.11 -0.65
C PHE A 141 -7.41 -5.87 -0.81
N GLY A 142 -6.89 -6.24 -1.98
CA GLY A 142 -5.53 -5.93 -2.39
C GLY A 142 -5.42 -4.50 -2.91
N HIS A 143 -4.28 -3.87 -2.68
CA HIS A 143 -3.97 -2.56 -3.21
C HIS A 143 -2.55 -2.50 -3.75
N MET A 144 -2.37 -1.75 -4.82
CA MET A 144 -1.06 -1.33 -5.31
C MET A 144 -0.88 0.17 -5.07
N ALA A 145 0.35 0.66 -5.09
CA ALA A 145 0.64 2.08 -5.03
C ALA A 145 1.74 2.40 -6.04
N LEU A 146 1.50 3.36 -6.91
CA LEU A 146 2.45 3.87 -7.89
C LEU A 146 2.41 5.39 -7.83
N GLY A 147 3.50 6.01 -7.41
CA GLY A 147 3.44 7.43 -7.12
C GLY A 147 4.78 8.10 -6.96
N TYR A 148 4.69 9.36 -6.60
CA TYR A 148 5.81 10.23 -6.34
C TYR A 148 5.64 10.84 -4.95
N ARG A 149 6.74 10.93 -4.21
CA ARG A 149 6.80 11.60 -2.92
C ARG A 149 8.09 12.38 -2.75
N ARG A 150 7.99 13.49 -2.03
CA ARG A 150 9.12 14.28 -1.59
C ARG A 150 9.33 14.04 -0.10
N GLN A 151 10.57 13.70 0.28
CA GLN A 151 10.98 13.55 1.68
C GLN A 151 12.38 14.16 1.88
N PRO A 152 12.56 15.12 2.81
CA PRO A 152 13.85 15.78 3.05
C PRO A 152 14.94 14.82 3.56
N GLU A 153 16.21 15.15 3.29
CA GLU A 153 17.38 14.33 3.66
C GLU A 153 17.59 14.20 5.17
N ASN A 154 17.47 15.31 5.90
CA ASN A 154 17.73 15.38 7.35
C ASN A 154 16.46 15.21 8.19
N GLY A 155 15.41 14.65 7.60
CA GLY A 155 14.06 14.65 8.17
C GLY A 155 13.32 15.97 7.96
N GLY A 156 12.00 15.92 8.02
CA GLY A 156 11.14 17.07 7.76
C GLY A 156 9.80 16.69 7.14
N ILE A 157 9.09 17.71 6.66
CA ILE A 157 7.77 17.55 6.04
C ILE A 157 7.89 16.72 4.76
N MET A 158 7.11 15.64 4.69
CA MET A 158 6.95 14.84 3.49
C MET A 158 5.56 15.04 2.90
N TRP A 159 5.48 14.93 1.57
CA TRP A 159 4.22 14.90 0.85
C TRP A 159 4.36 14.03 -0.39
N GLY A 160 3.24 13.53 -0.90
CA GLY A 160 3.26 12.72 -2.10
C GLY A 160 1.88 12.51 -2.69
N VAL A 161 1.87 12.03 -3.91
CA VAL A 161 0.68 11.63 -4.64
C VAL A 161 0.93 10.26 -5.24
N ALA A 162 -0.08 9.39 -5.21
CA ALA A 162 0.02 8.05 -5.77
C ALA A 162 -1.29 7.65 -6.41
N VAL A 163 -1.19 6.93 -7.53
CA VAL A 163 -2.28 6.12 -8.03
C VAL A 163 -2.26 4.81 -7.25
N THR A 164 -3.41 4.42 -6.70
CA THR A 164 -3.55 3.21 -5.91
C THR A 164 -4.61 2.28 -6.51
N PRO A 165 -4.27 1.44 -7.50
CA PRO A 165 -5.23 0.46 -7.99
C PRO A 165 -5.64 -0.51 -6.88
N HIS A 166 -6.92 -0.89 -6.85
CA HIS A 166 -7.49 -1.79 -5.87
C HIS A 166 -8.14 -3.01 -6.52
N PHE A 167 -8.12 -4.15 -5.85
CA PHE A 167 -8.74 -5.38 -6.36
C PHE A 167 -9.28 -6.24 -5.22
N ASN A 168 -10.39 -6.91 -5.47
CA ASN A 168 -10.98 -7.90 -4.57
C ASN A 168 -11.60 -9.04 -5.40
N GLU A 169 -12.37 -9.92 -4.76
CA GLU A 169 -13.04 -11.05 -5.42
C GLU A 169 -14.07 -10.61 -6.46
N ASN A 170 -14.57 -9.37 -6.37
CA ASN A 170 -15.66 -8.84 -7.19
C ASN A 170 -15.21 -7.99 -8.36
N GLY A 171 -13.96 -7.52 -8.36
CA GLY A 171 -13.48 -6.68 -9.44
C GLY A 171 -12.12 -6.04 -9.20
N PHE A 172 -11.72 -5.27 -10.22
CA PHE A 172 -10.50 -4.48 -10.23
C PHE A 172 -10.87 -3.03 -10.48
N TRP A 173 -10.54 -2.16 -9.53
CA TRP A 173 -10.67 -0.73 -9.66
C TRP A 173 -9.30 -0.12 -10.04
N PRO A 174 -9.09 0.24 -11.31
CA PRO A 174 -7.76 0.55 -11.82
C PRO A 174 -7.22 1.91 -11.37
N VAL A 175 -8.10 2.87 -11.04
CA VAL A 175 -7.71 4.27 -10.85
C VAL A 175 -8.34 4.83 -9.57
N TRP A 176 -7.54 4.84 -8.50
CA TRP A 176 -7.82 5.57 -7.26
C TRP A 176 -6.63 6.47 -6.94
N PHE A 177 -6.84 7.64 -6.34
CA PHE A 177 -5.79 8.64 -6.15
C PHE A 177 -5.61 8.99 -4.68
N GLY A 178 -4.43 8.65 -4.15
CA GLY A 178 -4.03 8.97 -2.79
C GLY A 178 -3.13 10.19 -2.71
N VAL A 179 -3.44 11.12 -1.80
CA VAL A 179 -2.54 12.19 -1.39
C VAL A 179 -1.99 11.88 -0.01
N LYS A 180 -0.68 12.08 0.18
CA LYS A 180 0.03 11.81 1.43
C LYS A 180 0.63 13.10 1.97
N PHE A 181 0.54 13.30 3.27
CA PHE A 181 1.20 14.42 3.95
C PHE A 181 1.66 14.00 5.34
N GLY A 182 2.87 14.36 5.74
CA GLY A 182 3.39 13.92 7.03
C GLY A 182 4.79 14.38 7.35
N TYR A 183 5.46 13.62 8.21
CA TYR A 183 6.81 13.88 8.65
C TYR A 183 7.71 12.65 8.48
N SER A 184 8.89 12.88 7.93
CA SER A 184 9.95 11.89 7.78
C SER A 184 11.03 12.12 8.83
N PHE A 185 11.38 11.07 9.56
CA PHE A 185 12.43 11.06 10.57
C PHE A 185 13.66 10.34 10.00
N ALA A 186 14.82 11.00 10.04
CA ALA A 186 16.09 10.36 9.76
C ALA A 186 16.54 9.59 11.02
N ARG A 187 16.71 8.27 10.89
CA ARG A 187 17.23 7.43 11.98
C ARG A 187 18.75 7.55 11.99
N LYS A 188 19.30 8.17 13.04
CA LYS A 188 20.74 8.23 13.29
C LYS A 188 21.30 6.85 13.63
#